data_AF-A0A7X6HQ50-F1
#
_entry.id   AF-A0A7X6HQ50-F1
#
_cell.length_a   1.000
_cell.length_b   1.000
_cell.length_c   1.000
_cell.angle_alpha   90.00
_cell.angle_beta   90.00
_cell.angle_gamma   90.00
#
_symmetry.space_group_name_H-M   'P 1'
#
loop_
_entity.id
_entity.type
_entity.pdbx_description
1 polymer ?
#
loop_
_entity_poly.entity_id
_entity_poly.type
_entity_poly.pdbx_seq_one_letter_code
_entity_poly.pdbx_strand_id
1 'polypeptide(L)'
;MKNFSETYAKRTGTYFCSEPSVTAVVIEGLAKHKDELGAPLCPCRHYEDKEAEVKATYWNCPCIPMRERKECHCMLFLTPDNDFAGTKQEIGMDQIQAIRETM
;
A
#
# COMPACT_ATOMS: atom_id res chain seq x y z
N MET A 1 -6.71 3.89 5.57
CA MET A 1 -6.35 2.82 4.61
C MET A 1 -5.95 1.48 5.26
N LYS A 2 -5.64 1.42 6.57
CA LYS A 2 -5.32 0.18 7.32
C LYS A 2 -6.23 -1.01 7.03
N ASN A 3 -7.52 -0.91 7.35
CA ASN A 3 -8.46 -2.05 7.26
C ASN A 3 -8.53 -2.63 5.85
N PHE A 4 -8.41 -1.78 4.82
CA PHE A 4 -8.34 -2.21 3.44
C PHE A 4 -7.09 -3.08 3.21
N SER A 5 -5.92 -2.62 3.65
CA SER A 5 -4.66 -3.35 3.47
C SER A 5 -4.70 -4.71 4.17
N GLU A 6 -5.18 -4.77 5.41
CA GLU A 6 -5.28 -6.04 6.15
C GLU A 6 -6.25 -7.01 5.48
N THR A 7 -7.43 -6.52 5.08
CA THR A 7 -8.44 -7.34 4.37
C THR A 7 -7.89 -7.86 3.04
N TYR A 8 -7.20 -7.01 2.28
CA TYR A 8 -6.68 -7.36 0.97
C TYR A 8 -5.50 -8.33 1.05
N ALA A 9 -4.60 -8.14 2.03
CA ALA A 9 -3.51 -9.05 2.31
C ALA A 9 -4.04 -10.46 2.62
N LYS A 10 -5.01 -10.57 3.53
CA LYS A 10 -5.70 -11.83 3.86
C LYS A 10 -6.37 -12.45 2.64
N ARG A 11 -7.09 -11.66 1.84
CA ARG A 11 -7.81 -12.13 0.64
C ARG A 11 -6.87 -12.66 -0.45
N THR A 12 -5.69 -12.08 -0.60
CA THR A 12 -4.77 -12.41 -1.69
C THR A 12 -3.64 -13.35 -1.27
N GLY A 13 -3.57 -13.73 0.01
CA GLY A 13 -2.52 -14.59 0.55
C GLY A 13 -1.14 -13.93 0.49
N THR A 14 -1.09 -12.61 0.63
CA THR A 14 0.14 -11.83 0.70
C THR A 14 0.37 -11.33 2.12
N TYR A 15 1.61 -10.98 2.42
CA TYR A 15 2.06 -10.53 3.73
C TYR A 15 2.65 -9.13 3.66
N PHE A 16 2.67 -8.46 4.80
CA PHE A 16 3.33 -7.17 4.96
C PHE A 16 4.85 -7.35 5.01
N CYS A 17 5.58 -6.27 4.70
CA CYS A 17 7.03 -6.23 4.86
C CYS A 17 7.44 -6.62 6.28
N SER A 18 8.54 -7.35 6.41
CA SER A 18 9.13 -7.72 7.70
C SER A 18 9.53 -6.48 8.53
N GLU A 19 9.82 -5.36 7.86
CA GLU A 19 9.98 -4.03 8.43
C GLU A 19 8.64 -3.28 8.46
N PRO A 20 7.98 -3.13 9.63
CA PRO A 20 6.63 -2.55 9.72
C PRO A 20 6.56 -1.08 9.31
N SER A 21 7.66 -0.33 9.45
CA SER A 21 7.70 1.08 9.06
C SER A 21 7.44 1.28 7.56
N VAL A 22 7.93 0.36 6.70
CA VAL A 22 7.64 0.38 5.25
C VAL A 22 6.13 0.27 5.01
N THR A 23 5.48 -0.68 5.69
CA THR A 23 4.03 -0.89 5.58
C THR A 23 3.26 0.35 6.05
N ALA A 24 3.67 0.95 7.16
CA ALA A 24 3.05 2.15 7.71
C ALA A 24 3.16 3.35 6.77
N VAL A 25 4.36 3.64 6.23
CA VAL A 25 4.59 4.74 5.27
C VAL A 25 3.71 4.59 4.02
N VAL A 26 3.59 3.38 3.48
CA VAL A 26 2.77 3.15 2.28
C VAL A 26 1.28 3.32 2.59
N ILE A 27 0.80 2.81 3.73
CA ILE A 27 -0.60 2.99 4.14
C ILE A 27 -0.94 4.48 4.33
N GLU A 28 -0.02 5.24 4.91
CA GLU A 28 -0.19 6.69 5.10
C GLU A 28 -0.19 7.42 3.75
N GLY A 29 0.74 7.12 2.85
CA GLY A 29 0.77 7.70 1.51
C GLY A 29 -0.49 7.39 0.69
N LEU A 30 -1.02 6.16 0.78
CA LEU A 30 -2.29 5.79 0.16
C LEU A 30 -3.48 6.54 0.76
N ALA A 31 -3.47 6.77 2.07
CA ALA A 31 -4.50 7.56 2.74
C ALA A 31 -4.45 9.02 2.29
N LYS A 32 -3.26 9.62 2.27
CA LYS A 32 -3.05 11.00 1.80
C LYS A 32 -3.53 11.20 0.37
N HIS A 33 -3.15 10.32 -0.56
CA HIS A 33 -3.67 10.41 -1.94
C HIS A 33 -5.19 10.21 -2.02
N LYS A 34 -5.77 9.36 -1.18
CA LYS A 34 -7.22 9.20 -1.12
C LYS A 34 -7.92 10.47 -0.65
N ASP A 35 -7.35 11.17 0.33
CA ASP A 35 -7.92 12.40 0.87
C ASP A 35 -7.75 13.58 -0.11
N GLU A 36 -6.59 13.67 -0.78
CA GLU A 36 -6.27 14.76 -1.73
C GLU A 36 -6.89 14.56 -3.11
N LEU A 37 -6.88 13.33 -3.65
CA LEU A 37 -7.25 13.02 -5.03
C LEU A 37 -8.58 12.24 -5.15
N GLY A 38 -9.17 11.84 -4.02
CA GLY A 38 -10.38 11.01 -3.96
C GLY A 38 -10.13 9.51 -4.20
N ALA A 39 -8.92 9.10 -4.56
CA ALA A 39 -8.54 7.71 -4.82
C ALA A 39 -7.14 7.38 -4.26
N PRO A 40 -6.91 6.14 -3.78
CA PRO A 40 -5.65 5.73 -3.19
C PRO A 40 -4.59 5.45 -4.28
N LEU A 41 -4.16 6.48 -5.00
CA LEU A 41 -3.11 6.40 -6.02
C LEU A 41 -1.81 5.89 -5.37
N CYS A 42 -1.11 4.98 -6.04
CA CYS A 42 0.11 4.36 -5.50
C CYS A 42 1.17 5.42 -5.10
N PRO A 43 1.64 5.49 -3.83
CA PRO A 43 2.53 6.55 -3.36
C PRO A 43 4.00 6.35 -3.74
N CYS A 44 4.39 5.15 -4.19
CA CYS A 44 5.77 4.82 -4.53
C CYS A 44 6.10 5.05 -6.01
N ARG A 45 5.36 5.91 -6.71
CA ARG A 45 5.65 6.30 -8.08
C ARG A 45 5.60 7.81 -8.23
N HIS A 46 6.38 8.30 -9.18
CA HIS A 46 6.26 9.66 -9.68
C HIS A 46 5.20 9.70 -10.79
N TYR A 47 4.42 10.78 -10.82
CA TYR A 47 3.38 11.03 -11.82
C TYR A 47 3.51 12.48 -12.31
N GLU A 48 3.41 12.69 -13.61
CA GLU A 48 3.38 14.03 -14.19
C GLU A 48 2.03 14.73 -13.93
N ASP A 49 0.93 13.98 -14.07
CA ASP A 49 -0.44 14.42 -13.81
C ASP A 49 -1.16 13.37 -12.95
N LYS A 50 -1.34 13.68 -11.66
CA LYS A 50 -1.95 12.73 -10.70
C LYS A 50 -3.45 12.56 -10.95
N GLU A 51 -4.13 13.61 -11.38
CA GLU A 51 -5.56 13.66 -11.63
C GLU A 51 -5.92 12.80 -12.85
N ALA A 52 -5.11 12.86 -13.91
CA ALA A 52 -5.25 11.99 -15.08
C ALA A 52 -5.04 10.51 -14.70
N GLU A 53 -4.04 10.21 -13.88
CA GLU A 53 -3.73 8.83 -13.46
C GLU A 53 -4.82 8.23 -12.55
N VAL A 54 -5.38 9.06 -11.66
CA VAL A 54 -6.54 8.65 -10.86
C VAL A 54 -7.73 8.29 -11.74
N LYS A 55 -7.98 9.06 -12.81
CA LYS A 55 -9.05 8.77 -13.78
C LYS A 55 -8.75 7.53 -14.62
N ALA A 56 -7.49 7.29 -14.98
CA ALA A 56 -7.06 6.10 -15.71
C ALA A 56 -7.13 4.83 -14.87
N THR A 57 -7.08 4.95 -13.53
CA THR A 57 -7.22 3.90 -12.52
C THR A 57 -6.15 2.80 -12.50
N TYR A 58 -5.20 2.84 -13.42
CA TYR A 58 -4.16 1.82 -13.54
C TYR A 58 -3.35 1.67 -12.24
N TRP A 59 -3.00 2.82 -11.63
CA TRP A 59 -2.21 2.90 -10.40
C TRP A 59 -3.03 3.12 -9.12
N ASN A 60 -4.36 3.14 -9.19
CA ASN A 60 -5.21 3.18 -8.00
C ASN A 60 -5.08 1.85 -7.26
N CYS A 61 -4.75 1.91 -5.97
CA CYS A 61 -4.54 0.71 -5.15
C CYS A 61 -5.86 -0.06 -4.96
N PRO A 62 -5.90 -1.38 -5.25
CA PRO A 62 -4.80 -2.22 -5.73
C PRO A 62 -4.57 -2.06 -7.24
N CYS A 63 -3.35 -1.69 -7.63
CA CYS A 63 -2.99 -1.40 -9.02
C CYS A 63 -3.10 -2.64 -9.91
N ILE A 64 -3.09 -2.44 -11.23
CA ILE A 64 -3.19 -3.53 -12.21
C ILE A 64 -2.11 -4.64 -11.98
N PRO A 65 -0.81 -4.31 -11.81
CA PRO A 65 0.21 -5.34 -11.53
C PRO A 65 -0.08 -6.17 -10.28
N MET A 66 -0.59 -5.55 -9.22
CA MET A 66 -0.96 -6.26 -8.00
C MET A 66 -2.15 -7.20 -8.23
N ARG A 67 -3.16 -6.75 -8.98
CA ARG A 67 -4.38 -7.54 -9.25
C ARG A 67 -4.11 -8.74 -10.15
N GLU A 68 -3.28 -8.56 -11.18
CA GLU A 68 -3.07 -9.59 -12.20
C GLU A 68 -1.93 -10.55 -11.85
N ARG A 69 -0.87 -10.05 -11.20
CA ARG A 69 0.38 -10.80 -11.01
C ARG A 69 0.89 -10.82 -9.56
N LYS A 70 0.15 -10.21 -8.62
CA LYS A 70 0.60 -9.99 -7.22
C LYS A 70 1.92 -9.25 -7.10
N GLU A 71 2.21 -8.36 -8.05
CA GLU A 71 3.39 -7.51 -8.04
C GLU A 71 3.10 -6.18 -7.35
N CYS A 72 3.61 -6.00 -6.12
CA CYS A 72 3.47 -4.76 -5.36
C CYS A 72 4.82 -4.07 -5.17
N HIS A 73 5.11 -3.06 -6.01
CA HIS A 73 6.34 -2.26 -5.91
C HIS A 73 6.51 -1.60 -4.53
N CYS A 74 5.40 -1.19 -3.90
CA CYS A 74 5.42 -0.56 -2.58
C CYS A 74 5.84 -1.49 -1.45
N MET A 75 6.01 -2.79 -1.70
CA MET A 75 6.25 -3.80 -0.66
C MET A 75 5.13 -3.88 0.40
N LEU A 76 3.92 -3.44 0.05
CA LEU A 76 2.74 -3.56 0.92
C LEU A 76 2.11 -4.95 0.85
N PHE A 77 2.13 -5.59 -0.32
CA PHE A 77 1.56 -6.92 -0.52
C PHE A 77 2.63 -7.82 -1.12
N LEU A 78 3.36 -8.51 -0.26
CA LEU A 78 4.46 -9.39 -0.65
C LEU A 78 3.99 -10.84 -0.70
N THR A 79 4.41 -11.56 -1.73
CA THR A 79 4.18 -13.01 -1.80
C THR A 79 5.03 -13.72 -0.74
N PRO A 80 4.63 -14.92 -0.28
CA PRO A 80 5.32 -15.61 0.83
C PRO A 80 6.78 -15.99 0.53
N ASP A 81 7.13 -16.07 -0.75
CA ASP A 81 8.46 -16.37 -1.29
C ASP A 81 9.35 -15.12 -1.43
N ASN A 82 8.83 -13.91 -1.15
CA ASN A 82 9.62 -12.70 -1.19
C ASN A 82 10.53 -12.59 0.05
N ASP A 83 11.83 -12.31 -0.15
CA ASP A 83 12.82 -12.23 0.93
C ASP A 83 12.48 -11.20 2.03
N PHE A 84 11.69 -10.18 1.71
CA PHE A 84 11.26 -9.14 2.64
C PHE A 84 9.86 -9.40 3.21
N ALA A 85 9.19 -10.49 2.84
CA ALA A 85 7.90 -10.83 3.42
C ALA A 85 8.05 -11.18 4.90
N GLY A 86 7.29 -10.50 5.74
CA GLY A 86 7.05 -10.94 7.11
C GLY A 86 6.00 -12.05 7.16
N THR A 87 5.53 -12.35 8.37
CA THR A 87 4.44 -13.31 8.60
C THR A 87 3.11 -12.64 8.94
N LYS A 88 3.09 -11.31 9.04
CA LYS A 88 1.94 -10.53 9.49
C LYS A 88 1.09 -10.06 8.30
N GLN A 89 -0.21 -10.06 8.52
CA GLN A 89 -1.23 -9.46 7.63
C GLN A 89 -2.05 -8.40 8.38
N GLU A 90 -1.51 -7.94 9.51
CA GLU A 90 -2.10 -6.98 10.44
C GLU A 90 -0.99 -6.02 10.89
N ILE A 91 -1.38 -4.78 11.16
CA ILE A 91 -0.46 -3.72 11.60
C ILE A 91 -1.11 -2.92 12.74
N GLY A 92 -0.33 -2.50 13.72
CA GLY A 92 -0.84 -1.67 14.81
C GLY A 92 -1.19 -0.24 14.33
N MET A 93 -2.24 0.35 14.89
CA MET A 93 -2.58 1.76 14.61
C MET A 93 -1.50 2.72 15.14
N ASP A 94 -0.87 2.35 16.26
CA ASP A 94 0.29 3.01 16.86
C ASP A 94 1.47 3.08 15.88
N GLN A 95 1.73 2.02 15.12
CA GLN A 95 2.81 1.97 14.14
C GLN A 95 2.57 2.95 12.97
N ILE A 96 1.32 3.08 12.52
CA ILE A 96 0.94 4.04 11.47
C ILE A 96 1.01 5.47 12.02
N GLN A 97 0.50 5.68 13.24
CA GLN A 97 0.51 6.99 13.87
C GLN A 97 1.94 7.51 14.10
N ALA A 98 2.86 6.64 14.54
CA ALA A 98 4.26 6.99 14.73
C ALA A 98 4.90 7.54 13.44
N ILE A 99 4.57 6.95 12.28
CA ILE A 99 5.05 7.48 10.98
C ILE A 99 4.44 8.84 10.67
N ARG A 100 3.13 9.01 10.86
CA ARG A 100 2.45 10.28 10.60
C ARG A 100 3.02 11.44 11.43
N GLU A 101 3.51 11.18 12.63
CA GLU A 101 4.16 12.18 13.49
C GLU A 101 5.58 12.56 13.04
N THR A 102 6.19 11.77 12.15
CA THR A 102 7.53 12.02 11.60
C THR A 102 7.54 12.57 10.17
N MET A 103 6.37 12.69 9.53
CA MET A 103 6.18 13.23 8.17
C MET A 103 5.77 14.71 8.21
#